data_AF-A0A195C5C4-F1
#
_entry.id   AF-A0A195C5C4-F1
#
_cell.length_a   1.000
_cell.length_b   1.000
_cell.length_c   1.000
_cell.angle_alpha   90.00
_cell.angle_beta   90.00
_cell.angle_gamma   90.00
#
_symmetry.space_group_name_H-M   'P 1'
#
loop_
_entity.id
_entity.type
_entity.pdbx_description
1 polymer ?
#
loop_
_entity_poly.entity_id
_entity_poly.type
_entity_poly.pdbx_seq_one_letter_code
_entity_poly.pdbx_strand_id
1 'polypeptide(L)'
;LVRMVGSMPSGWMRRILLFLVLMTGVLLIAMYAHAPPLASLQPFATRRTFQSPWSWACVANRCERRAVRSSRTSLATCTAHCGGNTRLLWPRPTENVILGDDSVILHLQQIEFVTVNTSDQETKDLLENAKDVFIGNIRSLVKVLNAKSRSGIDSFIVYLSAGNARGTTLTLDTDESYKLELTSKGKILEARITGRSYFGVRHGLETLSQLIWWDEAAGKQGALRVLTRAFIEDKPAFSYRGLLVDTGRQFFPVEELKRVIDGMAATKLNTLHWHLTDSQSFPFDSAQFPEMARWGAYSGDHIYTPDDVKDLVDYARIRGVKIVVEIDSPAHAGAGWQWGTEHGFGELALCVDQQPWSSYCGEPNCGQLNPINEHSYRILEGLYRELLDLTEVRDLVHLGGDEVNLECWAQYGNITLAMQAQNMTDYHALWAEFETKMLQRLIRANHDKVPKAVILWSSPLTKRPYIMMYFDPKIHVIQSWGGSNWPETPDLLEDGFRVILSHVDAWYLDCGFGKWREIGEAACGEYRTWQTVYNHRPWKDYPPQQQPLVLGGEAAIWSEQTGQSSLGPRLWPRASAFAERLWSDLSTNTYSTDENVYTRLAVHVEVLNSRGIKTESMWPQWCSQNPGKCL
;
A
#
# COMPACT_ATOMS: atom_id res chain seq x y z
N LEU A 1 36.16 -65.91 -28.13
CA LEU A 1 37.27 -66.35 -27.26
C LEU A 1 36.67 -66.65 -25.88
N VAL A 2 36.18 -67.89 -25.72
CA VAL A 2 36.78 -68.98 -24.91
C VAL A 2 36.43 -68.77 -23.42
N ARG A 3 35.38 -69.44 -22.92
CA ARG A 3 35.46 -70.71 -22.15
C ARG A 3 36.32 -70.55 -20.88
N MET A 4 35.77 -71.03 -19.75
CA MET A 4 36.23 -70.91 -18.34
C MET A 4 35.70 -69.60 -17.73
N VAL A 5 34.75 -69.60 -16.80
CA VAL A 5 34.73 -70.20 -15.45
C VAL A 5 33.25 -70.48 -15.14
N GLY A 6 32.83 -71.73 -14.89
CA GLY A 6 32.95 -72.37 -13.59
C GLY A 6 31.86 -71.87 -12.64
N SER A 7 30.83 -72.68 -12.39
CA SER A 7 29.69 -72.41 -11.51
C SER A 7 30.13 -71.86 -10.14
N MET A 8 30.02 -70.54 -9.95
CA MET A 8 30.21 -69.91 -8.64
C MET A 8 28.99 -70.22 -7.76
N PRO A 9 29.17 -70.82 -6.57
CA PRO A 9 28.08 -71.03 -5.63
C PRO A 9 27.42 -69.70 -5.27
N SER A 10 26.09 -69.66 -5.20
CA SER A 10 25.30 -68.43 -4.94
C SER A 10 25.74 -67.64 -3.70
N GLY A 11 26.32 -68.33 -2.71
CA GLY A 11 26.89 -67.71 -1.50
C GLY A 11 28.15 -66.87 -1.76
N TRP A 12 28.93 -67.19 -2.79
CA TRP A 12 30.16 -66.47 -3.14
C TRP A 12 29.86 -65.15 -3.84
N MET A 13 28.87 -65.13 -4.73
CA MET A 13 28.40 -63.92 -5.41
C MET A 13 27.80 -62.92 -4.42
N ARG A 14 27.07 -63.43 -3.40
CA ARG A 14 26.51 -62.61 -2.31
C ARG A 14 27.60 -61.99 -1.42
N ARG A 15 28.68 -62.73 -1.16
CA ARG A 15 29.85 -62.23 -0.41
C ARG A 15 30.64 -61.19 -1.21
N ILE A 16 30.79 -61.38 -2.52
CA ILE A 16 31.44 -60.39 -3.40
C ILE A 16 30.60 -59.10 -3.48
N LEU A 17 29.28 -59.21 -3.61
CA LEU A 17 28.37 -58.05 -3.58
C LEU A 17 28.41 -57.32 -2.24
N LEU A 18 28.37 -58.04 -1.11
CA LEU A 18 28.52 -57.44 0.21
C LEU A 18 29.88 -56.76 0.40
N PHE A 19 30.96 -57.36 -0.12
CA PHE A 19 32.29 -56.78 -0.07
C PHE A 19 32.40 -55.53 -0.96
N LEU A 20 31.78 -55.53 -2.15
CA LEU A 20 31.70 -54.39 -3.04
C LEU A 20 30.87 -53.25 -2.43
N VAL A 21 29.75 -53.55 -1.78
CA VAL A 21 28.92 -52.56 -1.06
C VAL A 21 29.65 -51.97 0.14
N LEU A 22 30.40 -52.78 0.88
CA LEU A 22 31.27 -52.30 1.95
C LEU A 22 32.41 -51.43 1.41
N MET A 23 33.04 -51.82 0.31
CA MET A 23 34.10 -51.03 -0.32
C MET A 23 33.57 -49.72 -0.90
N THR A 24 32.39 -49.69 -1.53
CA THR A 24 31.77 -48.45 -2.00
C THR A 24 31.31 -47.57 -0.84
N GLY A 25 30.81 -48.16 0.25
CA GLY A 25 30.50 -47.43 1.48
C GLY A 25 31.74 -46.80 2.13
N VAL A 26 32.85 -47.54 2.22
CA VAL A 26 34.13 -47.05 2.74
C VAL A 26 34.74 -45.99 1.81
N LEU A 27 34.64 -46.16 0.49
CA LEU A 27 35.07 -45.15 -0.48
C LEU A 27 34.22 -43.88 -0.41
N LEU A 28 32.90 -43.99 -0.24
CA LEU A 28 32.01 -42.83 -0.05
C LEU A 28 32.33 -42.11 1.26
N ILE A 29 32.57 -42.84 2.35
CA ILE A 29 32.98 -42.26 3.64
C ILE A 29 34.37 -41.63 3.54
N ALA A 30 35.31 -42.25 2.84
CA ALA A 30 36.64 -41.69 2.61
C ALA A 30 36.59 -40.44 1.72
N MET A 31 35.74 -40.44 0.68
CA MET A 31 35.47 -39.27 -0.15
C MET A 31 34.76 -38.16 0.63
N TYR A 32 33.89 -38.49 1.59
CA TYR A 32 33.28 -37.50 2.49
C TYR A 32 34.26 -36.97 3.54
N ALA A 33 35.18 -37.82 4.02
CA ALA A 33 36.19 -37.47 5.02
C ALA A 33 37.40 -36.73 4.41
N HIS A 34 37.65 -36.89 3.10
CA HIS A 34 38.70 -36.21 2.34
C HIS A 34 38.16 -35.20 1.33
N ALA A 35 36.84 -34.99 1.28
CA ALA A 35 36.29 -33.80 0.65
C ALA A 35 36.89 -32.61 1.42
N PRO A 36 37.64 -31.71 0.76
CA PRO A 36 38.04 -30.48 1.42
C PRO A 36 36.76 -29.85 1.96
N PRO A 37 36.78 -29.30 3.20
CA PRO A 37 35.61 -28.64 3.72
C PRO A 37 35.14 -27.63 2.66
N LEU A 38 33.82 -27.51 2.45
CA LEU A 38 33.19 -26.38 1.76
C LEU A 38 33.40 -25.10 2.59
N ALA A 39 34.65 -24.81 2.90
CA ALA A 39 35.17 -23.70 3.67
C ALA A 39 36.37 -23.14 2.90
N SER A 40 36.07 -22.54 1.75
CA SER A 40 36.41 -21.15 1.47
C SER A 40 36.27 -20.90 -0.03
N LEU A 41 35.03 -20.79 -0.51
CA LEU A 41 34.77 -19.66 -1.38
C LEU A 41 34.95 -18.44 -0.47
N GLN A 42 36.19 -17.92 -0.39
CA GLN A 42 36.39 -16.59 0.19
C GLN A 42 35.38 -15.68 -0.51
N PRO A 43 34.52 -14.97 0.23
CA PRO A 43 33.65 -13.99 -0.41
C PRO A 43 34.55 -13.05 -1.19
N PHE A 44 34.29 -13.00 -2.50
CA PHE A 44 34.94 -12.15 -3.49
C PHE A 44 35.31 -10.80 -2.88
N ALA A 45 36.61 -10.47 -2.94
CA ALA A 45 37.22 -9.16 -2.73
C ALA A 45 36.66 -8.34 -1.55
N THR A 46 37.49 -8.15 -0.50
CA THR A 46 37.31 -7.01 0.41
C THR A 46 37.17 -5.74 -0.43
N ARG A 47 35.93 -5.25 -0.57
CA ARG A 47 35.59 -4.10 -1.38
C ARG A 47 36.45 -2.94 -0.88
N ARG A 48 37.31 -2.39 -1.74
CA ARG A 48 38.19 -1.28 -1.34
C ARG A 48 37.31 -0.05 -1.06
N THR A 49 36.99 0.18 0.21
CA THR A 49 36.27 1.37 0.65
C THR A 49 37.24 2.52 0.83
N PHE A 50 36.95 3.69 0.27
CA PHE A 50 37.70 4.92 0.55
C PHE A 50 36.83 5.89 1.35
N GLN A 51 37.47 6.73 2.16
CA GLN A 51 36.78 7.80 2.85
C GLN A 51 36.51 8.93 1.84
N SER A 52 35.24 9.22 1.58
CA SER A 52 34.84 10.30 0.65
C SER A 52 35.54 11.62 1.01
N PRO A 53 36.07 12.40 0.05
CA PRO A 53 36.69 13.70 0.33
C PRO A 53 35.67 14.84 0.53
N TRP A 54 34.37 14.52 0.45
CA TRP A 54 33.29 15.50 0.46
C TRP A 54 32.70 15.74 1.86
N SER A 55 32.23 16.97 2.05
CA SER A 55 31.43 17.47 3.16
C SER A 55 30.34 18.38 2.61
N TRP A 56 29.31 18.67 3.40
CA TRP A 56 28.27 19.64 3.04
C TRP A 56 28.31 20.85 3.96
N ALA A 57 27.99 22.03 3.43
CA ALA A 57 27.87 23.27 4.19
C ALA A 57 26.57 23.98 3.82
N CYS A 58 25.90 24.57 4.80
CA CYS A 58 24.71 25.36 4.56
C CYS A 58 25.07 26.72 3.97
N VAL A 59 24.54 27.03 2.80
CA VAL A 59 24.79 28.27 2.06
C VAL A 59 23.47 28.73 1.49
N ALA A 60 22.96 29.87 1.96
CA ALA A 60 21.66 30.41 1.55
C ALA A 60 20.53 29.35 1.62
N ASN A 61 20.40 28.67 2.77
CA ASN A 61 19.42 27.61 3.02
C ASN A 61 19.54 26.35 2.14
N ARG A 62 20.70 26.14 1.52
CA ARG A 62 20.99 24.98 0.66
C ARG A 62 22.26 24.27 1.09
N CYS A 63 22.24 22.94 1.03
CA CYS A 63 23.42 22.12 1.32
C CYS A 63 24.35 22.03 0.11
N GLU A 64 25.42 22.82 0.12
CA GLU A 64 26.44 22.79 -0.93
C GLU A 64 27.54 21.78 -0.61
N ARG A 65 27.81 20.88 -1.56
CA ARG A 65 28.90 19.92 -1.46
C ARG A 65 30.26 20.61 -1.65
N ARG A 66 31.18 20.41 -0.72
CA ARG A 66 32.52 21.04 -0.66
C ARG A 66 33.57 20.01 -0.25
N ALA A 67 34.82 20.23 -0.65
CA ALA A 67 35.92 19.41 -0.15
C ALA A 67 36.13 19.65 1.35
N VAL A 68 36.42 18.59 2.10
CA VAL A 68 36.72 18.67 3.55
C VAL A 68 37.91 19.61 3.77
N ARG A 69 37.76 20.59 4.67
CA ARG A 69 38.85 21.50 5.09
C ARG A 69 39.26 21.28 6.54
N SER A 70 38.29 21.29 7.46
CA SER A 70 38.53 21.19 8.91
C SER A 70 37.69 20.11 9.56
N SER A 71 36.36 20.20 9.42
CA SER A 71 35.39 19.21 9.89
C SER A 71 34.55 18.68 8.75
N ARG A 72 33.95 17.51 8.97
CA ARG A 72 33.06 16.85 8.02
C ARG A 72 31.64 16.91 8.55
N THR A 73 30.73 17.32 7.69
CA THR A 73 29.29 17.29 7.90
C THR A 73 28.71 16.40 6.81
N SER A 74 27.93 15.39 7.19
CA SER A 74 27.20 14.57 6.23
C SER A 74 26.09 15.37 5.56
N LEU A 75 25.60 14.90 4.41
CA LEU A 75 24.45 15.51 3.75
C LEU A 75 23.22 15.51 4.67
N ALA A 76 22.94 14.38 5.33
CA ALA A 76 21.79 14.27 6.24
C ALA A 76 21.86 15.29 7.38
N THR A 77 23.02 15.44 8.03
CA THR A 77 23.21 16.48 9.07
C THR A 77 23.10 17.88 8.50
N CYS A 78 23.65 18.14 7.31
CA CYS A 78 23.46 19.42 6.66
C CYS A 78 21.96 19.72 6.42
N THR A 79 21.22 18.80 5.80
CA THR A 79 19.79 18.97 5.50
C THR A 79 18.95 19.12 6.77
N ALA A 80 19.31 18.42 7.85
CA ALA A 80 18.65 18.55 9.14
C ALA A 80 18.83 19.92 9.80
N HIS A 81 19.86 20.68 9.43
CA HIS A 81 20.16 22.02 9.97
C HIS A 81 20.01 23.15 8.96
N CYS A 82 19.85 22.82 7.67
CA CYS A 82 19.88 23.77 6.58
C CYS A 82 18.58 23.68 5.77
N GLY A 83 17.83 24.77 5.73
CA GLY A 83 16.53 24.85 5.08
C GLY A 83 15.46 25.37 6.02
N GLY A 84 14.29 25.70 5.46
CA GLY A 84 13.14 26.17 6.24
C GLY A 84 12.62 25.12 7.24
N ASN A 85 11.52 25.46 7.93
CA ASN A 85 10.99 24.65 9.04
C ASN A 85 10.41 23.29 8.63
N THR A 86 10.42 22.90 7.37
CA THR A 86 9.86 21.63 6.89
C THR A 86 10.90 20.71 6.24
N ARG A 87 12.19 21.10 6.25
CA ARG A 87 13.30 20.48 5.50
C ARG A 87 13.49 18.96 5.65
N LEU A 88 12.96 18.33 6.69
CA LEU A 88 13.03 16.89 6.94
C LEU A 88 11.69 16.16 6.75
N LEU A 89 10.59 16.91 6.62
CA LEU A 89 9.25 16.39 6.85
C LEU A 89 8.55 16.01 5.55
N TRP A 90 8.04 14.79 5.52
CA TRP A 90 7.20 14.26 4.45
C TRP A 90 6.12 13.32 5.03
N PRO A 91 4.82 13.59 4.84
CA PRO A 91 4.26 14.84 4.33
C PRO A 91 4.63 16.06 5.17
N ARG A 92 4.61 17.23 4.53
CA ARG A 92 4.75 18.52 5.21
C ARG A 92 3.55 18.76 6.16
N PRO A 93 3.76 19.12 7.44
CA PRO A 93 2.64 19.46 8.32
C PRO A 93 1.82 20.66 7.85
N THR A 94 0.52 20.66 8.17
CA THR A 94 -0.45 21.65 7.69
C THR A 94 -0.55 22.92 8.53
N GLU A 95 -0.21 22.85 9.82
CA GLU A 95 -0.35 23.98 10.75
C GLU A 95 1.02 24.55 11.18
N ASN A 96 1.25 24.74 12.48
CA ASN A 96 2.45 25.38 13.00
C ASN A 96 3.65 24.42 12.94
N VAL A 97 4.76 24.87 12.36
CA VAL A 97 6.02 24.09 12.32
C VAL A 97 7.19 24.97 12.71
N ILE A 98 7.88 24.59 13.78
CA ILE A 98 9.12 25.19 14.25
C ILE A 98 10.12 24.07 14.47
N LEU A 99 11.21 24.06 13.71
CA LEU A 99 12.33 23.15 13.93
C LEU A 99 13.52 23.94 14.46
N GLY A 100 14.17 23.44 15.51
CA GLY A 100 15.42 24.01 16.00
C GLY A 100 16.59 23.74 15.05
N ASP A 101 17.68 24.47 15.25
CA ASP A 101 18.89 24.38 14.41
C ASP A 101 19.99 23.52 15.05
N ASP A 102 19.72 22.95 16.24
CA ASP A 102 20.66 22.13 17.00
C ASP A 102 20.24 20.66 17.04
N SER A 103 21.22 19.77 17.17
CA SER A 103 21.03 18.33 17.29
C SER A 103 22.06 17.68 18.19
N VAL A 104 21.71 16.53 18.72
CA VAL A 104 22.55 15.73 19.62
C VAL A 104 22.64 14.29 19.14
N ILE A 105 23.75 13.63 19.48
CA ILE A 105 23.89 12.19 19.27
C ILE A 105 23.03 11.47 20.32
N LEU A 106 22.28 10.45 19.90
CA LEU A 106 21.55 9.55 20.78
C LEU A 106 21.89 8.08 20.50
N HIS A 107 21.68 7.22 21.48
CA HIS A 107 21.70 5.76 21.32
C HIS A 107 20.29 5.18 21.49
N LEU A 108 19.98 4.10 20.78
CA LEU A 108 18.63 3.49 20.78
C LEU A 108 18.17 3.09 22.18
N GLN A 109 19.08 2.63 23.03
CA GLN A 109 18.79 2.18 24.39
C GLN A 109 18.40 3.32 25.34
N GLN A 110 18.58 4.57 24.92
CA GLN A 110 18.22 5.75 25.69
C GLN A 110 16.79 6.22 25.42
N ILE A 111 16.08 5.60 24.47
CA ILE A 111 14.70 5.94 24.13
C ILE A 111 13.77 5.21 25.09
N GLU A 112 13.03 5.97 25.88
CA GLU A 112 12.07 5.49 26.86
C GLU A 112 10.69 6.03 26.50
N PHE A 113 9.64 5.22 26.67
CA PHE A 113 8.27 5.63 26.39
C PHE A 113 7.43 5.70 27.65
N VAL A 114 6.59 6.73 27.75
CA VAL A 114 5.64 6.90 28.85
C VAL A 114 4.26 7.22 28.27
N THR A 115 3.30 6.32 28.45
CA THR A 115 1.92 6.57 28.08
C THR A 115 1.24 7.36 29.20
N VAL A 116 0.65 8.51 28.88
CA VAL A 116 -0.02 9.42 29.82
C VAL A 116 -1.43 9.75 29.33
N ASN A 117 -2.34 10.10 30.26
CA ASN A 117 -3.68 10.60 29.95
C ASN A 117 -4.47 9.76 28.92
N THR A 118 -4.19 8.45 28.89
CA THR A 118 -4.84 7.47 28.02
C THR A 118 -5.38 6.39 28.94
N SER A 119 -6.70 6.28 29.05
CA SER A 119 -7.36 5.39 30.02
C SER A 119 -7.69 4.03 29.43
N ASP A 120 -8.15 4.01 28.19
CA ASP A 120 -8.56 2.83 27.43
C ASP A 120 -7.41 1.81 27.25
N GLN A 121 -7.70 0.52 27.48
CA GLN A 121 -6.67 -0.53 27.45
C GLN A 121 -6.29 -0.92 26.03
N GLU A 122 -7.26 -1.04 25.13
CA GLU A 122 -7.02 -1.43 23.73
C GLU A 122 -6.16 -0.37 23.01
N THR A 123 -6.43 0.90 23.29
CA THR A 123 -5.60 2.02 22.83
C THR A 123 -4.17 1.95 23.40
N LYS A 124 -4.00 1.55 24.67
CA LYS A 124 -2.64 1.35 25.24
C LYS A 124 -1.90 0.22 24.54
N ASP A 125 -2.57 -0.89 24.27
CA ASP A 125 -1.96 -2.04 23.60
C ASP A 125 -1.52 -1.66 22.18
N LEU A 126 -2.34 -0.91 21.44
CA LEU A 126 -1.96 -0.32 20.16
C LEU A 126 -0.77 0.64 20.29
N LEU A 127 -0.73 1.49 21.33
CA LEU A 127 0.41 2.36 21.57
C LEU A 127 1.68 1.55 21.87
N GLU A 128 1.62 0.43 22.58
CA GLU A 128 2.79 -0.45 22.78
C GLU A 128 3.29 -0.99 21.43
N ASN A 129 2.40 -1.51 20.59
CA ASN A 129 2.77 -1.96 19.25
C ASN A 129 3.37 -0.83 18.38
N ALA A 130 2.83 0.38 18.49
CA ALA A 130 3.37 1.55 17.78
C ALA A 130 4.79 1.93 18.24
N LYS A 131 5.14 1.71 19.52
CA LYS A 131 6.51 1.91 20.02
C LYS A 131 7.48 0.94 19.37
N ASP A 132 7.09 -0.33 19.24
CA ASP A 132 7.91 -1.34 18.58
C ASP A 132 8.15 -1.00 17.11
N VAL A 133 7.11 -0.55 16.40
CA VAL A 133 7.23 -0.05 15.02
C VAL A 133 8.18 1.15 14.97
N PHE A 134 8.03 2.13 15.86
CA PHE A 134 8.92 3.29 15.92
C PHE A 134 10.38 2.88 16.14
N ILE A 135 10.65 2.01 17.12
CA ILE A 135 12.01 1.53 17.40
C ILE A 135 12.58 0.73 16.23
N GLY A 136 11.75 -0.09 15.56
CA GLY A 136 12.10 -0.77 14.31
C GLY A 136 12.52 0.22 13.22
N ASN A 137 11.75 1.29 13.03
CA ASN A 137 12.04 2.36 12.07
C ASN A 137 13.37 3.06 12.40
N ILE A 138 13.62 3.42 13.67
CA ILE A 138 14.90 4.07 14.03
C ILE A 138 16.07 3.11 13.88
N ARG A 139 15.89 1.82 14.21
CA ARG A 139 16.91 0.79 14.00
C ARG A 139 17.29 0.64 12.53
N SER A 140 16.32 0.77 11.62
CA SER A 140 16.54 0.67 10.17
C SER A 140 17.46 1.77 9.61
N LEU A 141 17.56 2.91 10.29
CA LEU A 141 18.47 4.00 9.93
C LEU A 141 19.96 3.65 10.21
N VAL A 142 20.22 2.72 11.13
CA VAL A 142 21.58 2.41 11.60
C VAL A 142 22.35 1.61 10.55
N LYS A 143 23.29 2.27 9.86
CA LYS A 143 24.15 1.62 8.84
C LYS A 143 25.28 0.76 9.44
N VAL A 144 25.70 1.05 10.68
CA VAL A 144 26.77 0.32 11.38
C VAL A 144 26.34 0.01 12.82
N LEU A 145 25.94 -1.24 13.06
CA LEU A 145 25.30 -1.70 14.31
C LEU A 145 26.11 -1.42 15.59
N ASN A 146 27.45 -1.49 15.52
CA ASN A 146 28.34 -1.33 16.67
C ASN A 146 29.17 -0.04 16.62
N ALA A 147 28.67 1.00 15.95
CA ALA A 147 29.39 2.25 15.82
C ALA A 147 29.62 2.91 17.20
N LYS A 148 30.88 3.14 17.55
CA LYS A 148 31.24 3.81 18.82
C LYS A 148 31.10 5.33 18.68
N SER A 149 30.20 5.91 19.48
CA SER A 149 30.01 7.35 19.61
C SER A 149 29.71 7.75 21.06
N ARG A 150 30.00 9.00 21.42
CA ARG A 150 29.62 9.56 22.72
C ARG A 150 28.24 10.18 22.59
N SER A 151 27.28 9.71 23.38
CA SER A 151 25.94 10.31 23.40
C SER A 151 25.98 11.75 23.91
N GLY A 152 25.12 12.60 23.35
CA GLY A 152 24.93 13.98 23.79
C GLY A 152 23.90 14.13 24.89
N ILE A 153 23.17 13.06 25.22
CA ILE A 153 22.09 13.02 26.21
C ILE A 153 22.27 11.82 27.14
N ASP A 154 21.64 11.87 28.31
CA ASP A 154 21.60 10.74 29.25
C ASP A 154 20.36 9.88 28.99
N SER A 155 19.20 10.49 28.70
CA SER A 155 17.93 9.80 28.36
C SER A 155 17.09 10.63 27.36
N PHE A 156 16.29 9.93 26.55
CA PHE A 156 15.29 10.49 25.64
C PHE A 156 13.90 9.91 25.97
N ILE A 157 13.05 10.71 26.60
CA ILE A 157 11.73 10.28 27.06
C ILE A 157 10.65 10.74 26.08
N VAL A 158 9.87 9.81 25.55
CA VAL A 158 8.76 10.04 24.63
C VAL A 158 7.44 9.82 25.37
N TYR A 159 6.72 10.90 25.64
CA TYR A 159 5.40 10.87 26.25
C TYR A 159 4.32 10.76 25.17
N LEU A 160 3.41 9.79 25.32
CA LEU A 160 2.32 9.53 24.39
C LEU A 160 0.97 9.77 25.08
N SER A 161 0.11 10.58 24.46
CA SER A 161 -1.24 10.87 24.96
C SER A 161 -2.26 10.78 23.83
N ALA A 162 -3.06 9.72 23.79
CA ALA A 162 -4.11 9.51 22.79
C ALA A 162 -5.50 10.01 23.24
N GLY A 163 -5.59 10.59 24.44
CA GLY A 163 -6.85 11.06 25.02
C GLY A 163 -7.74 9.91 25.53
N ASN A 164 -9.04 10.19 25.68
CA ASN A 164 -10.04 9.25 26.21
C ASN A 164 -11.06 8.80 25.16
N ALA A 165 -10.82 9.13 23.88
CA ALA A 165 -11.71 8.70 22.80
C ALA A 165 -11.70 7.17 22.73
N ARG A 166 -12.89 6.58 22.60
CA ARG A 166 -13.05 5.13 22.43
C ARG A 166 -13.09 4.85 20.93
N GLY A 167 -12.27 3.91 20.47
CA GLY A 167 -12.24 3.52 19.07
C GLY A 167 -10.82 3.25 18.58
N THR A 168 -10.53 1.99 18.33
CA THR A 168 -9.28 1.45 17.77
C THR A 168 -9.38 1.15 16.28
N THR A 169 -10.52 1.49 15.68
CA THR A 169 -10.79 1.33 14.25
C THR A 169 -10.85 2.69 13.57
N LEU A 170 -10.18 2.80 12.42
CA LEU A 170 -10.13 4.02 11.63
C LEU A 170 -11.42 4.18 10.81
N THR A 171 -12.11 5.30 10.98
CA THR A 171 -13.34 5.68 10.26
C THR A 171 -13.16 7.02 9.56
N LEU A 172 -14.05 7.39 8.63
CA LEU A 172 -14.01 8.70 7.95
C LEU A 172 -14.08 9.91 8.89
N ASP A 173 -14.60 9.72 10.11
CA ASP A 173 -14.76 10.77 11.13
C ASP A 173 -13.61 10.79 12.16
N THR A 174 -12.59 9.96 11.97
CA THR A 174 -11.52 9.81 12.96
C THR A 174 -10.63 11.04 13.00
N ASP A 175 -10.44 11.60 14.19
CA ASP A 175 -9.52 12.73 14.40
C ASP A 175 -8.08 12.23 14.36
N GLU A 176 -7.42 12.49 13.23
CA GLU A 176 -6.01 12.16 12.97
C GLU A 176 -5.05 13.31 13.33
N SER A 177 -5.52 14.37 14.00
CA SER A 177 -4.68 15.50 14.40
C SER A 177 -3.74 15.14 15.56
N TYR A 178 -2.59 15.80 15.57
CA TYR A 178 -1.62 15.67 16.66
C TYR A 178 -0.79 16.93 16.88
N LYS A 179 -0.18 16.96 18.06
CA LYS A 179 0.82 17.93 18.45
C LYS A 179 2.08 17.20 18.89
N LEU A 180 3.24 17.61 18.38
CA LEU A 180 4.56 17.12 18.76
C LEU A 180 5.40 18.27 19.31
N GLU A 181 5.84 18.14 20.56
CA GLU A 181 6.76 19.08 21.21
C GLU A 181 8.04 18.35 21.62
N LEU A 182 9.17 18.77 21.08
CA LEU A 182 10.50 18.24 21.41
C LEU A 182 11.28 19.34 22.13
N THR A 183 11.77 19.04 23.33
CA THR A 183 12.47 20.01 24.19
C THR A 183 13.66 19.36 24.89
N SER A 184 14.71 20.15 25.13
CA SER A 184 15.89 19.73 25.87
C SER A 184 15.92 20.37 27.26
N LYS A 185 16.12 19.55 28.29
CA LYS A 185 16.31 19.97 29.69
C LYS A 185 17.65 19.42 30.19
N GLY A 186 18.71 20.20 30.01
CA GLY A 186 20.07 19.74 30.31
C GLY A 186 20.48 18.61 29.36
N LYS A 187 20.67 17.40 29.90
CA LYS A 187 20.99 16.19 29.12
C LYS A 187 19.80 15.26 28.94
N ILE A 188 18.60 15.69 29.30
CA ILE A 188 17.37 14.92 29.09
C ILE A 188 16.64 15.53 27.90
N LEU A 189 16.33 14.71 26.90
CA LEU A 189 15.47 15.10 25.78
C LEU A 189 14.06 14.60 26.06
N GLU A 190 13.05 15.44 25.88
CA GLU A 190 11.65 15.07 26.05
C GLU A 190 10.88 15.34 24.74
N ALA A 191 10.23 14.30 24.19
CA ALA A 191 9.21 14.44 23.16
C ALA A 191 7.84 14.23 23.77
N ARG A 192 6.88 15.12 23.51
CA ARG A 192 5.48 14.97 23.91
C ARG A 192 4.63 14.91 22.66
N ILE A 193 3.96 13.78 22.45
CA ILE A 193 3.01 13.58 21.35
C ILE A 193 1.61 13.48 21.93
N THR A 194 0.75 14.42 21.56
CA THR A 194 -0.64 14.46 21.99
C THR A 194 -1.55 14.40 20.78
N GLY A 195 -2.47 13.45 20.74
CA GLY A 195 -3.53 13.33 19.74
C GLY A 195 -4.88 13.10 20.40
N ARG A 196 -5.96 13.22 19.62
CA ARG A 196 -7.33 12.90 20.09
C ARG A 196 -7.71 11.43 19.89
N SER A 197 -6.86 10.68 19.20
CA SER A 197 -7.01 9.25 18.94
C SER A 197 -5.63 8.59 18.91
N TYR A 198 -5.62 7.26 18.93
CA TYR A 198 -4.44 6.47 18.61
C TYR A 198 -3.77 6.90 17.30
N PHE A 199 -4.58 7.11 16.25
CA PHE A 199 -4.11 7.40 14.90
C PHE A 199 -3.36 8.73 14.80
N GLY A 200 -3.85 9.78 15.50
CA GLY A 200 -3.11 11.04 15.63
C GLY A 200 -1.75 10.84 16.29
N VAL A 201 -1.68 10.10 17.40
CA VAL A 201 -0.42 9.82 18.10
C VAL A 201 0.55 9.01 17.22
N ARG A 202 0.05 8.00 16.50
CA ARG A 202 0.82 7.22 15.53
C ARG A 202 1.41 8.13 14.44
N HIS A 203 0.64 9.08 13.90
CA HIS A 203 1.17 10.07 12.94
C HIS A 203 2.25 10.97 13.54
N GLY A 204 2.08 11.37 14.80
CA GLY A 204 3.10 12.10 15.55
C GLY A 204 4.39 11.31 15.78
N LEU A 205 4.30 9.99 16.00
CA LEU A 205 5.45 9.09 16.09
C LEU A 205 6.19 9.00 14.74
N GLU A 206 5.45 8.87 13.64
CA GLU A 206 6.05 8.89 12.30
C GLU A 206 6.78 10.21 12.05
N THR A 207 6.17 11.35 12.36
CA THR A 207 6.81 12.68 12.25
C THR A 207 8.02 12.82 13.18
N LEU A 208 7.97 12.32 14.41
CA LEU A 208 9.13 12.31 15.31
C LEU A 208 10.28 11.49 14.74
N SER A 209 9.99 10.37 14.08
CA SER A 209 11.01 9.51 13.47
C SER A 209 11.80 10.24 12.38
N GLN A 210 11.16 11.18 11.68
CA GLN A 210 11.79 12.01 10.64
C GLN A 210 12.70 13.10 11.21
N LEU A 211 12.64 13.37 12.51
CA LEU A 211 13.57 14.27 13.22
C LEU A 211 14.84 13.54 13.68
N ILE A 212 14.93 12.23 13.41
CA ILE A 212 16.05 11.36 13.76
C ILE A 212 16.71 10.87 12.47
N TRP A 213 18.04 10.92 12.38
CA TRP A 213 18.76 10.47 11.20
C TRP A 213 20.09 9.81 11.57
N TRP A 214 20.65 9.07 10.60
CA TRP A 214 22.01 8.55 10.69
C TRP A 214 23.02 9.55 10.16
N ASP A 215 23.96 9.97 11.00
CA ASP A 215 25.11 10.79 10.61
C ASP A 215 26.35 9.92 10.45
N GLU A 216 26.67 9.59 9.21
CA GLU A 216 27.88 8.85 8.83
C GLU A 216 29.20 9.60 9.06
N ALA A 217 29.15 10.93 9.25
CA ALA A 217 30.32 11.73 9.60
C ALA A 217 30.57 11.81 11.12
N ALA A 218 29.62 11.35 11.95
CA ALA A 218 29.75 11.40 13.40
C ALA A 218 30.65 10.27 13.93
N GLY A 219 31.60 10.62 14.80
CA GLY A 219 32.54 9.65 15.38
C GLY A 219 33.42 8.97 14.32
N LYS A 220 33.83 7.72 14.57
CA LYS A 220 34.64 6.94 13.61
C LYS A 220 33.81 6.11 12.62
N GLN A 221 32.57 5.80 12.98
CA GLN A 221 31.76 4.79 12.31
C GLN A 221 30.30 5.23 12.05
N GLY A 222 29.97 6.48 12.37
CA GLY A 222 28.62 7.04 12.31
C GLY A 222 27.89 7.01 13.66
N ALA A 223 26.79 7.75 13.76
CA ALA A 223 25.91 7.75 14.92
C ALA A 223 24.49 8.22 14.56
N LEU A 224 23.49 7.83 15.35
CA LEU A 224 22.18 8.46 15.28
C LEU A 224 22.24 9.89 15.85
N ARG A 225 21.49 10.80 15.22
CA ARG A 225 21.28 12.16 15.69
C ARG A 225 19.79 12.46 15.73
N VAL A 226 19.41 13.36 16.63
CA VAL A 226 18.04 13.89 16.76
C VAL A 226 18.11 15.41 16.97
N LEU A 227 17.12 16.15 16.45
CA LEU A 227 16.98 17.56 16.78
C LEU A 227 16.77 17.76 18.29
N THR A 228 17.17 18.90 18.84
CA THR A 228 16.98 19.19 20.28
C THR A 228 15.71 19.98 20.59
N ARG A 229 15.10 20.58 19.55
CA ARG A 229 13.89 21.39 19.68
C ARG A 229 13.01 21.25 18.45
N ALA A 230 11.72 21.01 18.67
CA ALA A 230 10.70 21.08 17.63
C ALA A 230 9.34 21.40 18.25
N PHE A 231 8.48 22.08 17.50
CA PHE A 231 7.07 22.27 17.81
C PHE A 231 6.28 22.09 16.51
N ILE A 232 5.38 21.11 16.48
CA ILE A 232 4.62 20.75 15.29
C ILE A 232 3.15 20.55 15.70
N GLU A 233 2.25 21.23 15.00
CA GLU A 233 0.81 20.96 15.01
C GLU A 233 0.42 20.54 13.59
N ASP A 234 -0.39 19.49 13.48
CA ASP A 234 -0.64 18.87 12.19
C ASP A 234 -1.95 18.08 12.16
N LYS A 235 -2.57 18.04 10.98
CA LYS A 235 -3.76 17.25 10.66
C LYS A 235 -3.87 17.08 9.14
N PRO A 236 -4.50 16.00 8.66
CA PRO A 236 -4.72 15.82 7.23
C PRO A 236 -5.76 16.81 6.67
N ALA A 237 -5.62 17.16 5.40
CA ALA A 237 -6.62 17.94 4.66
C ALA A 237 -7.85 17.10 4.26
N PHE A 238 -7.65 15.82 3.94
CA PHE A 238 -8.70 14.88 3.54
C PHE A 238 -8.74 13.65 4.44
N SER A 239 -9.93 13.14 4.73
CA SER A 239 -10.11 11.95 5.58
C SER A 239 -9.85 10.64 4.82
N TYR A 240 -10.09 10.60 3.51
CA TYR A 240 -9.80 9.43 2.67
C TYR A 240 -8.49 9.61 1.90
N ARG A 241 -7.47 8.78 2.20
CA ARG A 241 -6.16 8.81 1.55
C ARG A 241 -5.78 7.40 1.13
N GLY A 242 -6.34 7.01 -0.01
CA GLY A 242 -6.38 5.64 -0.51
C GLY A 242 -5.16 5.24 -1.34
N LEU A 243 -4.83 3.96 -1.30
CA LEU A 243 -3.98 3.31 -2.29
C LEU A 243 -4.65 2.00 -2.70
N LEU A 244 -5.03 1.88 -3.97
CA LEU A 244 -5.54 0.63 -4.52
C LEU A 244 -4.38 -0.28 -4.92
N VAL A 245 -4.43 -1.53 -4.46
CA VAL A 245 -3.57 -2.62 -4.94
C VAL A 245 -4.46 -3.74 -5.47
N ASP A 246 -4.33 -4.01 -6.76
CA ASP A 246 -4.97 -5.12 -7.44
C ASP A 246 -4.17 -6.41 -7.22
N THR A 247 -4.85 -7.43 -6.69
CA THR A 247 -4.31 -8.78 -6.52
C THR A 247 -5.06 -9.84 -7.33
N GLY A 248 -6.03 -9.41 -8.15
CA GLY A 248 -6.81 -10.27 -9.04
C GLY A 248 -6.08 -10.55 -10.34
N ARG A 249 -5.38 -9.57 -10.92
CA ARG A 249 -4.58 -9.79 -12.15
C ARG A 249 -3.21 -10.42 -11.86
N GLN A 250 -2.59 -10.13 -10.72
CA GLN A 250 -1.35 -10.77 -10.28
C GLN A 250 -1.40 -11.06 -8.78
N PHE A 251 -0.91 -12.23 -8.36
CA PHE A 251 -0.81 -12.54 -6.94
C PHE A 251 0.39 -11.85 -6.28
N PHE A 252 0.17 -11.32 -5.07
CA PHE A 252 1.21 -10.76 -4.22
C PHE A 252 1.23 -11.45 -2.85
N PRO A 253 2.37 -12.01 -2.40
CA PRO A 253 2.46 -12.58 -1.06
C PRO A 253 2.11 -11.53 0.02
N VAL A 254 1.52 -11.99 1.14
CA VAL A 254 1.12 -11.13 2.28
C VAL A 254 2.27 -10.22 2.75
N GLU A 255 3.50 -10.73 2.76
CA GLU A 255 4.69 -9.96 3.13
C GLU A 255 4.97 -8.77 2.19
N GLU A 256 4.59 -8.86 0.91
CA GLU A 256 4.69 -7.74 -0.01
C GLU A 256 3.58 -6.70 0.27
N LEU A 257 2.36 -7.14 0.59
CA LEU A 257 1.27 -6.23 1.01
C LEU A 257 1.62 -5.50 2.32
N LYS A 258 2.26 -6.18 3.28
CA LYS A 258 2.80 -5.56 4.51
C LYS A 258 3.81 -4.46 4.20
N ARG A 259 4.69 -4.66 3.19
CA ARG A 259 5.64 -3.62 2.75
C ARG A 259 4.95 -2.43 2.10
N VAL A 260 3.85 -2.66 1.37
CA VAL A 260 3.00 -1.56 0.87
C VAL A 260 2.45 -0.76 2.06
N ILE A 261 1.92 -1.42 3.08
CA ILE A 261 1.40 -0.79 4.30
C ILE A 261 2.51 -0.02 5.02
N ASP A 262 3.76 -0.51 5.07
CA ASP A 262 4.88 0.23 5.67
C ASP A 262 5.16 1.55 4.92
N GLY A 263 5.10 1.55 3.59
CA GLY A 263 5.24 2.77 2.78
C GLY A 263 4.06 3.73 2.93
N MET A 264 2.83 3.20 2.95
CA MET A 264 1.63 3.96 3.28
C MET A 264 1.77 4.61 4.65
N ALA A 265 2.34 3.87 5.61
CA ALA A 265 2.48 4.36 6.97
C ALA A 265 3.49 5.49 7.10
N ALA A 266 4.64 5.34 6.44
CA ALA A 266 5.68 6.36 6.33
C ALA A 266 5.20 7.65 5.67
N THR A 267 4.15 7.57 4.85
CA THR A 267 3.57 8.69 4.09
C THR A 267 2.23 9.18 4.62
N LYS A 268 1.71 8.56 5.69
CA LYS A 268 0.41 8.86 6.31
C LYS A 268 -0.82 8.64 5.40
N LEU A 269 -0.69 7.79 4.38
CA LEU A 269 -1.85 7.15 3.73
C LEU A 269 -2.57 6.26 4.75
N ASN A 270 -3.88 6.12 4.62
CA ASN A 270 -4.70 5.55 5.69
C ASN A 270 -5.72 4.50 5.23
N THR A 271 -5.89 4.29 3.92
CA THR A 271 -6.79 3.27 3.38
C THR A 271 -6.08 2.47 2.30
N LEU A 272 -5.93 1.17 2.54
CA LEU A 272 -5.52 0.22 1.51
C LEU A 272 -6.81 -0.29 0.90
N HIS A 273 -7.06 0.13 -0.34
CA HIS A 273 -8.11 -0.47 -1.14
C HIS A 273 -7.53 -1.74 -1.76
N TRP A 274 -7.94 -2.89 -1.24
CA TRP A 274 -7.51 -4.18 -1.71
C TRP A 274 -8.52 -4.69 -2.74
N HIS A 275 -8.21 -4.45 -4.01
CA HIS A 275 -8.94 -5.04 -5.13
C HIS A 275 -8.55 -6.52 -5.21
N LEU A 276 -9.33 -7.35 -4.54
CA LEU A 276 -8.95 -8.71 -4.15
C LEU A 276 -9.12 -9.71 -5.28
N THR A 277 -10.14 -9.51 -6.11
CA THR A 277 -10.58 -10.47 -7.14
C THR A 277 -10.88 -9.74 -8.44
N ASP A 278 -10.58 -10.40 -9.56
CA ASP A 278 -11.03 -9.97 -10.88
C ASP A 278 -11.37 -11.19 -11.75
N SER A 279 -11.70 -10.96 -13.01
CA SER A 279 -11.91 -11.96 -14.04
C SER A 279 -10.79 -12.99 -14.13
N GLN A 280 -9.53 -12.58 -13.96
CA GLN A 280 -8.36 -13.45 -14.11
C GLN A 280 -8.10 -14.35 -12.91
N SER A 281 -8.44 -13.93 -11.69
CA SER A 281 -8.32 -14.81 -10.52
C SER A 281 -9.21 -14.44 -9.32
N PHE A 282 -9.52 -15.46 -8.53
CA PHE A 282 -10.15 -15.35 -7.21
C PHE A 282 -9.22 -15.98 -6.16
N PRO A 283 -8.31 -15.21 -5.54
CA PRO A 283 -7.30 -15.75 -4.63
C PRO A 283 -7.78 -15.95 -3.19
N PHE A 284 -8.96 -15.46 -2.80
CA PHE A 284 -9.41 -15.59 -1.41
C PHE A 284 -9.99 -16.98 -1.10
N ASP A 285 -9.35 -17.70 -0.18
CA ASP A 285 -9.77 -19.02 0.28
C ASP A 285 -10.88 -18.90 1.33
N SER A 286 -12.08 -18.54 0.87
CA SER A 286 -13.26 -18.41 1.72
C SER A 286 -13.56 -19.71 2.46
N ALA A 287 -13.73 -19.62 3.79
CA ALA A 287 -14.12 -20.75 4.60
C ALA A 287 -15.51 -21.28 4.25
N GLN A 288 -16.40 -20.41 3.76
CA GLN A 288 -17.76 -20.76 3.36
C GLN A 288 -17.85 -21.27 1.91
N PHE A 289 -17.04 -20.72 1.01
CA PHE A 289 -17.04 -21.04 -0.41
C PHE A 289 -15.64 -21.36 -0.92
N PRO A 290 -15.00 -22.46 -0.45
CA PRO A 290 -13.63 -22.81 -0.84
C PRO A 290 -13.51 -23.11 -2.34
N GLU A 291 -14.62 -23.43 -3.02
CA GLU A 291 -14.67 -23.59 -4.47
C GLU A 291 -14.25 -22.32 -5.21
N MET A 292 -14.45 -21.12 -4.64
CA MET A 292 -14.04 -19.87 -5.27
C MET A 292 -12.53 -19.83 -5.54
N ALA A 293 -11.70 -20.09 -4.52
CA ALA A 293 -10.24 -20.18 -4.69
C ALA A 293 -9.80 -21.44 -5.44
N ARG A 294 -10.43 -22.59 -5.21
CA ARG A 294 -10.07 -23.85 -5.90
C ARG A 294 -10.22 -23.76 -7.42
N TRP A 295 -11.18 -22.98 -7.90
CA TRP A 295 -11.45 -22.76 -9.32
C TRP A 295 -10.87 -21.45 -9.85
N GLY A 296 -10.56 -20.49 -8.97
CA GLY A 296 -10.20 -19.14 -9.35
C GLY A 296 -8.76 -18.73 -9.07
N ALA A 297 -8.05 -19.37 -8.14
CA ALA A 297 -6.68 -19.00 -7.82
C ALA A 297 -5.70 -19.48 -8.90
N TYR A 298 -4.62 -18.74 -9.13
CA TYR A 298 -3.58 -19.12 -10.09
C TYR A 298 -2.90 -20.46 -9.75
N SER A 299 -2.79 -20.80 -8.47
CA SER A 299 -2.38 -22.11 -7.97
C SER A 299 -2.76 -22.25 -6.49
N GLY A 300 -2.63 -23.47 -5.95
CA GLY A 300 -2.99 -23.76 -4.55
C GLY A 300 -2.14 -23.04 -3.48
N ASP A 301 -1.06 -22.38 -3.86
CA ASP A 301 -0.21 -21.55 -3.00
C ASP A 301 -0.31 -20.04 -3.32
N HIS A 302 -1.08 -19.65 -4.34
CA HIS A 302 -1.42 -18.26 -4.64
C HIS A 302 -2.82 -17.94 -4.09
N ILE A 303 -2.99 -18.13 -2.79
CA ILE A 303 -4.24 -17.88 -2.06
C ILE A 303 -4.02 -16.97 -0.85
N TYR A 304 -5.07 -16.30 -0.43
CA TYR A 304 -5.16 -15.59 0.84
C TYR A 304 -6.14 -16.34 1.75
N THR A 305 -5.64 -16.92 2.83
CA THR A 305 -6.47 -17.59 3.83
C THR A 305 -7.13 -16.57 4.77
N PRO A 306 -8.17 -16.95 5.52
CA PRO A 306 -8.75 -16.08 6.55
C PRO A 306 -7.72 -15.60 7.59
N ASP A 307 -6.74 -16.45 7.93
CA ASP A 307 -5.65 -16.09 8.83
C ASP A 307 -4.70 -15.05 8.21
N ASP A 308 -4.40 -15.17 6.91
CA ASP A 308 -3.61 -14.18 6.17
C ASP A 308 -4.30 -12.81 6.15
N VAL A 309 -5.61 -12.78 5.90
CA VAL A 309 -6.40 -11.54 5.91
C VAL A 309 -6.37 -10.92 7.31
N LYS A 310 -6.60 -11.71 8.36
CA LYS A 310 -6.57 -11.22 9.75
C LYS A 310 -5.20 -10.67 10.13
N ASP A 311 -4.12 -11.39 9.82
CA ASP A 311 -2.75 -10.96 10.08
C ASP A 311 -2.43 -9.63 9.36
N LEU A 312 -2.84 -9.50 8.10
CA LEU A 312 -2.65 -8.27 7.34
C LEU A 312 -3.45 -7.09 7.94
N VAL A 313 -4.70 -7.33 8.35
CA VAL A 313 -5.57 -6.32 8.99
C VAL A 313 -4.99 -5.85 10.31
N ASP A 314 -4.52 -6.76 11.17
CA ASP A 314 -3.89 -6.42 12.44
C ASP A 314 -2.58 -5.63 12.22
N TYR A 315 -1.78 -6.04 11.24
CA TYR A 315 -0.56 -5.33 10.82
C TYR A 315 -0.85 -3.91 10.33
N ALA A 316 -1.92 -3.74 9.54
CA ALA A 316 -2.39 -2.47 9.02
C ALA A 316 -2.94 -1.56 10.12
N ARG A 317 -3.72 -2.11 11.05
CA ARG A 317 -4.34 -1.37 12.16
C ARG A 317 -3.30 -0.73 13.08
N ILE A 318 -2.26 -1.47 13.46
CA ILE A 318 -1.11 -0.92 14.22
C ILE A 318 -0.50 0.24 13.43
N ARG A 319 -0.40 0.10 12.12
CA ARG A 319 0.06 1.15 11.24
C ARG A 319 -1.03 2.12 10.86
N GLY A 320 -2.18 2.24 11.53
CA GLY A 320 -3.18 3.26 11.18
C GLY A 320 -3.61 3.26 9.71
N VAL A 321 -3.61 2.09 9.07
CA VAL A 321 -4.14 1.84 7.74
C VAL A 321 -5.35 0.93 7.89
N LYS A 322 -6.47 1.33 7.29
CA LYS A 322 -7.67 0.53 7.14
C LYS A 322 -7.59 -0.28 5.85
N ILE A 323 -8.08 -1.52 5.85
CA ILE A 323 -8.19 -2.33 4.63
C ILE A 323 -9.64 -2.36 4.18
N VAL A 324 -9.92 -1.79 3.01
CA VAL A 324 -11.21 -1.87 2.32
C VAL A 324 -11.04 -2.91 1.23
N VAL A 325 -11.78 -4.02 1.33
CA VAL A 325 -11.71 -5.09 0.35
C VAL A 325 -12.79 -4.87 -0.70
N GLU A 326 -12.41 -5.03 -1.96
CA GLU A 326 -13.30 -5.05 -3.11
C GLU A 326 -13.36 -6.47 -3.69
N ILE A 327 -14.60 -6.98 -3.80
CA ILE A 327 -14.97 -7.99 -4.77
C ILE A 327 -15.78 -7.23 -5.82
N ASP A 328 -15.17 -7.00 -6.97
CA ASP A 328 -15.81 -6.25 -8.04
C ASP A 328 -16.96 -7.06 -8.65
N SER A 329 -18.07 -6.38 -8.89
CA SER A 329 -19.29 -6.96 -9.42
C SER A 329 -20.15 -5.88 -10.10
N PRO A 330 -20.96 -6.22 -11.12
CA PRO A 330 -21.14 -7.54 -11.70
C PRO A 330 -20.15 -7.88 -12.82
N ALA A 331 -19.36 -6.93 -13.33
CA ALA A 331 -18.27 -7.23 -14.25
C ALA A 331 -17.12 -7.92 -13.50
N HIS A 332 -15.99 -8.13 -14.18
CA HIS A 332 -14.77 -8.61 -13.53
C HIS A 332 -14.96 -9.92 -12.73
N ALA A 333 -15.85 -10.79 -13.23
CA ALA A 333 -16.28 -12.02 -12.56
C ALA A 333 -16.17 -13.22 -13.49
N GLY A 334 -14.97 -13.80 -13.54
CA GLY A 334 -14.62 -14.93 -14.41
C GLY A 334 -14.15 -16.15 -13.61
N ALA A 335 -12.85 -16.23 -13.37
CA ALA A 335 -12.22 -17.29 -12.60
C ALA A 335 -12.84 -17.42 -11.21
N GLY A 336 -13.15 -18.66 -10.80
CA GLY A 336 -13.79 -18.96 -9.52
C GLY A 336 -15.31 -18.98 -9.54
N TRP A 337 -15.96 -18.60 -10.65
CA TRP A 337 -17.44 -18.62 -10.76
C TRP A 337 -17.98 -19.82 -11.55
N GLN A 338 -17.11 -20.62 -12.19
CA GLN A 338 -17.49 -21.72 -13.06
C GLN A 338 -18.06 -22.94 -12.33
N TRP A 339 -17.71 -23.13 -11.04
CA TRP A 339 -18.09 -24.32 -10.26
C TRP A 339 -19.61 -24.44 -10.01
N GLY A 340 -20.37 -23.35 -10.17
CA GLY A 340 -21.80 -23.29 -9.86
C GLY A 340 -22.62 -24.33 -10.62
N THR A 341 -22.33 -24.55 -11.90
CA THR A 341 -23.06 -25.53 -12.73
C THR A 341 -22.86 -26.94 -12.22
N GLU A 342 -21.63 -27.32 -11.85
CA GLU A 342 -21.31 -28.66 -11.34
C GLU A 342 -21.95 -28.94 -9.98
N HIS A 343 -22.25 -27.89 -9.21
CA HIS A 343 -22.84 -27.98 -7.87
C HIS A 343 -24.36 -27.71 -7.85
N GLY A 344 -24.99 -27.60 -9.03
CA GLY A 344 -26.44 -27.42 -9.14
C GLY A 344 -26.94 -26.00 -8.84
N PHE A 345 -26.06 -25.00 -8.86
CA PHE A 345 -26.39 -23.57 -8.73
C PHE A 345 -26.57 -22.86 -10.07
N GLY A 346 -26.40 -23.58 -11.19
CA GLY A 346 -26.49 -23.02 -12.54
C GLY A 346 -25.32 -22.10 -12.88
N GLU A 347 -25.47 -21.35 -13.96
CA GLU A 347 -24.45 -20.40 -14.42
C GLU A 347 -24.41 -19.19 -13.49
N LEU A 348 -23.39 -19.11 -12.63
CA LEU A 348 -23.20 -17.99 -11.69
C LEU A 348 -22.65 -16.74 -12.40
N ALA A 349 -21.81 -16.96 -13.41
CA ALA A 349 -21.27 -15.95 -14.31
C ALA A 349 -21.54 -16.35 -15.77
N LEU A 350 -21.67 -15.35 -16.63
CA LEU A 350 -21.92 -15.42 -18.05
C LEU A 350 -20.71 -14.87 -18.81
N CYS A 351 -20.63 -15.22 -20.09
CA CYS A 351 -19.59 -14.75 -21.00
C CYS A 351 -18.16 -15.08 -20.57
N VAL A 352 -18.00 -16.03 -19.65
CA VAL A 352 -16.69 -16.47 -19.17
C VAL A 352 -15.89 -17.03 -20.34
N ASP A 353 -14.67 -16.50 -20.52
CA ASP A 353 -13.72 -16.91 -21.57
C ASP A 353 -14.22 -16.77 -23.03
N GLN A 354 -15.28 -16.00 -23.28
CA GLN A 354 -15.84 -15.86 -24.63
C GLN A 354 -14.89 -15.16 -25.62
N GLN A 355 -14.98 -15.55 -26.89
CA GLN A 355 -14.16 -15.02 -27.99
C GLN A 355 -15.00 -14.53 -29.18
N PRO A 356 -14.57 -13.47 -29.89
CA PRO A 356 -13.44 -12.60 -29.55
C PRO A 356 -13.76 -11.77 -28.29
N TRP A 357 -12.84 -11.76 -27.32
CA TRP A 357 -13.07 -11.13 -26.01
C TRP A 357 -13.49 -9.66 -26.11
N SER A 358 -12.99 -8.93 -27.12
CA SER A 358 -13.28 -7.51 -27.34
C SER A 358 -14.76 -7.19 -27.63
N SER A 359 -15.58 -8.20 -27.93
CA SER A 359 -17.03 -8.05 -28.09
C SER A 359 -17.78 -8.10 -26.76
N TYR A 360 -17.17 -8.65 -25.71
CA TYR A 360 -17.86 -9.04 -24.48
C TYR A 360 -17.24 -8.46 -23.21
N CYS A 361 -16.03 -7.89 -23.28
CA CYS A 361 -15.36 -7.28 -22.14
C CYS A 361 -14.27 -6.27 -22.58
N GLY A 362 -13.82 -5.43 -21.65
CA GLY A 362 -12.73 -4.47 -21.85
C GLY A 362 -11.35 -5.13 -21.97
N GLU A 363 -11.18 -6.29 -21.34
CA GLU A 363 -9.94 -7.07 -21.35
C GLU A 363 -10.17 -8.57 -21.12
N PRO A 364 -9.30 -9.46 -21.64
CA PRO A 364 -9.40 -10.88 -21.37
C PRO A 364 -8.90 -11.23 -19.95
N ASN A 365 -9.43 -12.26 -19.32
CA ASN A 365 -10.57 -13.07 -19.75
C ASN A 365 -11.91 -12.36 -19.49
N CYS A 366 -12.89 -12.55 -20.36
CA CYS A 366 -14.24 -12.03 -20.09
C CYS A 366 -14.91 -12.81 -18.96
N GLY A 367 -15.87 -12.18 -18.29
CA GLY A 367 -16.77 -12.80 -17.32
C GLY A 367 -17.57 -11.75 -16.56
N GLN A 368 -18.89 -11.96 -16.44
CA GLN A 368 -19.77 -11.10 -15.64
C GLN A 368 -20.80 -11.94 -14.92
N LEU A 369 -21.17 -11.56 -13.70
CA LEU A 369 -22.19 -12.26 -12.93
C LEU A 369 -23.52 -12.33 -13.67
N ASN A 370 -24.24 -13.41 -13.43
CA ASN A 370 -25.58 -13.64 -13.94
C ASN A 370 -26.62 -12.92 -13.06
N PRO A 371 -27.22 -11.79 -13.49
CA PRO A 371 -28.09 -10.98 -12.65
C PRO A 371 -29.47 -11.62 -12.39
N ILE A 372 -29.81 -12.72 -13.07
CA ILE A 372 -31.06 -13.46 -12.82
C ILE A 372 -30.83 -14.71 -11.96
N ASN A 373 -29.58 -15.02 -11.60
CA ASN A 373 -29.27 -16.16 -10.75
C ASN A 373 -29.16 -15.75 -9.27
N GLU A 374 -30.17 -16.11 -8.47
CA GLU A 374 -30.19 -15.82 -7.02
C GLU A 374 -29.03 -16.46 -6.23
N HIS A 375 -28.38 -17.50 -6.76
CA HIS A 375 -27.23 -18.11 -6.10
C HIS A 375 -26.00 -17.18 -6.10
N SER A 376 -25.78 -16.40 -7.17
CA SER A 376 -24.67 -15.44 -7.24
C SER A 376 -24.77 -14.40 -6.11
N TYR A 377 -25.96 -13.85 -5.88
CA TYR A 377 -26.21 -12.91 -4.79
C TYR A 377 -26.00 -13.51 -3.40
N ARG A 378 -26.38 -14.78 -3.19
CA ARG A 378 -26.20 -15.46 -1.89
C ARG A 378 -24.74 -15.76 -1.60
N ILE A 379 -23.97 -16.13 -2.62
CA ILE A 379 -22.52 -16.35 -2.50
C ILE A 379 -21.85 -15.03 -2.14
N LEU A 380 -22.12 -13.94 -2.88
CA LEU A 380 -21.62 -12.61 -2.54
C LEU A 380 -22.01 -12.16 -1.12
N GLU A 381 -23.26 -12.38 -0.69
CA GLU A 381 -23.69 -12.07 0.68
C GLU A 381 -22.82 -12.78 1.73
N GLY A 382 -22.51 -14.06 1.54
CA GLY A 382 -21.67 -14.81 2.47
C GLY A 382 -20.19 -14.41 2.41
N LEU A 383 -19.67 -14.12 1.22
CA LEU A 383 -18.31 -13.61 1.02
C LEU A 383 -18.12 -12.24 1.69
N TYR A 384 -19.03 -11.29 1.46
CA TYR A 384 -18.98 -10.00 2.15
C TYR A 384 -19.13 -10.17 3.66
N ARG A 385 -19.99 -11.07 4.15
CA ARG A 385 -20.10 -11.32 5.60
C ARG A 385 -18.75 -11.76 6.19
N GLU A 386 -18.09 -12.73 5.54
CA GLU A 386 -16.77 -13.22 5.96
C GLU A 386 -15.71 -12.10 5.93
N LEU A 387 -15.64 -11.33 4.85
CA LEU A 387 -14.66 -10.23 4.73
C LEU A 387 -14.91 -9.08 5.69
N LEU A 388 -16.17 -8.70 5.93
CA LEU A 388 -16.54 -7.67 6.92
C LEU A 388 -16.21 -8.13 8.35
N ASP A 389 -16.33 -9.42 8.64
CA ASP A 389 -15.96 -10.00 9.93
C ASP A 389 -14.44 -10.06 10.11
N LEU A 390 -13.69 -10.42 9.07
CA LEU A 390 -12.22 -10.49 9.09
C LEU A 390 -11.54 -9.12 9.14
N THR A 391 -12.05 -8.15 8.36
CA THR A 391 -11.49 -6.80 8.29
C THR A 391 -11.96 -5.90 9.42
N GLU A 392 -13.10 -6.22 10.03
CA GLU A 392 -13.81 -5.39 11.01
C GLU A 392 -14.16 -3.98 10.45
N VAL A 393 -14.13 -3.81 9.13
CA VAL A 393 -14.51 -2.59 8.43
C VAL A 393 -15.94 -2.71 7.98
N ARG A 394 -16.84 -1.93 8.59
CA ARG A 394 -18.30 -2.01 8.34
C ARG A 394 -18.92 -0.71 7.88
N ASP A 395 -18.17 0.38 7.95
CA ASP A 395 -18.62 1.72 7.59
C ASP A 395 -18.36 2.06 6.12
N LEU A 396 -17.44 1.35 5.47
CA LEU A 396 -16.97 1.62 4.12
C LEU A 396 -16.79 0.31 3.35
N VAL A 397 -17.47 0.15 2.21
CA VAL A 397 -17.40 -1.06 1.38
C VAL A 397 -17.36 -0.66 -0.08
N HIS A 398 -16.48 -1.26 -0.88
CA HIS A 398 -16.41 -1.06 -2.32
C HIS A 398 -17.10 -2.24 -3.02
N LEU A 399 -18.07 -1.97 -3.88
CA LEU A 399 -18.82 -2.99 -4.62
C LEU A 399 -18.36 -3.12 -6.08
N GLY A 400 -17.47 -2.23 -6.52
CA GLY A 400 -16.97 -2.18 -7.89
C GLY A 400 -17.94 -1.47 -8.82
N GLY A 401 -18.42 -2.15 -9.84
CA GLY A 401 -19.45 -1.62 -10.73
C GLY A 401 -18.88 -0.75 -11.85
N ASP A 402 -17.69 -1.08 -12.34
CA ASP A 402 -17.13 -0.58 -13.58
C ASP A 402 -17.31 -1.56 -14.75
N GLU A 403 -17.08 -1.03 -15.95
CA GLU A 403 -16.93 -1.75 -17.23
C GLU A 403 -17.96 -2.85 -17.58
N VAL A 404 -19.18 -2.81 -17.01
CA VAL A 404 -20.24 -3.77 -17.35
C VAL A 404 -20.60 -3.68 -18.83
N ASN A 405 -20.35 -4.78 -19.52
CA ASN A 405 -20.66 -4.99 -20.91
C ASN A 405 -22.10 -5.51 -21.05
N LEU A 406 -22.97 -4.66 -21.59
CA LEU A 406 -24.40 -4.99 -21.77
C LEU A 406 -24.64 -6.00 -22.92
N GLU A 407 -23.71 -6.09 -23.88
CA GLU A 407 -23.80 -7.05 -24.99
C GLU A 407 -23.60 -8.49 -24.49
N CYS A 408 -22.73 -8.69 -23.50
CA CYS A 408 -22.61 -9.97 -22.80
C CYS A 408 -23.97 -10.45 -22.26
N TRP A 409 -24.68 -9.60 -21.51
CA TRP A 409 -26.01 -9.96 -21.03
C TRP A 409 -27.03 -10.09 -22.15
N ALA A 410 -26.95 -9.27 -23.20
CA ALA A 410 -27.89 -9.39 -24.31
C ALA A 410 -27.82 -10.75 -25.02
N GLN A 411 -26.61 -11.31 -25.15
CA GLN A 411 -26.38 -12.54 -25.92
C GLN A 411 -26.46 -13.82 -25.08
N TYR A 412 -26.20 -13.78 -23.77
CA TYR A 412 -26.03 -14.99 -22.95
C TYR A 412 -27.07 -15.12 -21.81
N GLY A 413 -27.15 -16.32 -21.21
CA GLY A 413 -27.87 -16.57 -19.95
C GLY A 413 -29.39 -16.39 -19.98
N ASN A 414 -30.03 -16.37 -21.16
CA ASN A 414 -31.46 -16.07 -21.33
C ASN A 414 -31.90 -14.73 -20.70
N ILE A 415 -30.97 -13.79 -20.49
CA ILE A 415 -31.27 -12.51 -19.81
C ILE A 415 -32.33 -11.73 -20.56
N THR A 416 -32.25 -11.65 -21.89
CA THR A 416 -33.27 -10.99 -22.73
C THR A 416 -34.67 -11.54 -22.43
N LEU A 417 -34.84 -12.86 -22.31
CA LEU A 417 -36.13 -13.49 -22.02
C LEU A 417 -36.60 -13.20 -20.60
N ALA A 418 -35.69 -13.20 -19.63
CA ALA A 418 -36.00 -12.87 -18.24
C ALA A 418 -36.40 -11.40 -18.06
N MET A 419 -35.75 -10.48 -18.78
CA MET A 419 -36.13 -9.06 -18.83
C MET A 419 -37.51 -8.88 -19.45
N GLN A 420 -37.79 -9.56 -20.57
CA GLN A 420 -39.11 -9.53 -21.21
C GLN A 420 -40.23 -10.03 -20.28
N ALA A 421 -39.97 -11.09 -19.50
CA ALA A 421 -40.93 -11.60 -18.52
C ALA A 421 -41.24 -10.59 -17.39
N GLN A 422 -40.35 -9.62 -17.17
CA GLN A 422 -40.50 -8.53 -16.20
C GLN A 422 -40.91 -7.20 -16.85
N ASN A 423 -41.27 -7.19 -18.13
CA ASN A 423 -41.54 -5.98 -18.92
C ASN A 423 -40.37 -4.97 -18.91
N MET A 424 -39.13 -5.45 -18.82
CA MET A 424 -37.91 -4.64 -18.85
C MET A 424 -37.24 -4.73 -20.23
N THR A 425 -36.78 -3.60 -20.75
CA THR A 425 -36.05 -3.53 -22.03
C THR A 425 -34.71 -2.80 -21.93
N ASP A 426 -34.46 -2.07 -20.84
CA ASP A 426 -33.23 -1.32 -20.62
C ASP A 426 -32.25 -2.14 -19.77
N TYR A 427 -31.11 -2.50 -20.34
CA TYR A 427 -30.07 -3.25 -19.66
C TYR A 427 -29.38 -2.44 -18.54
N HIS A 428 -29.40 -1.11 -18.60
CA HIS A 428 -28.93 -0.29 -17.47
C HIS A 428 -29.90 -0.39 -16.29
N ALA A 429 -31.21 -0.55 -16.53
CA ALA A 429 -32.17 -0.79 -15.46
C ALA A 429 -31.97 -2.18 -14.81
N LEU A 430 -31.61 -3.20 -15.62
CA LEU A 430 -31.20 -4.51 -15.09
C LEU A 430 -29.94 -4.40 -14.22
N TRP A 431 -28.94 -3.63 -14.68
CA TRP A 431 -27.74 -3.37 -13.89
C TRP A 431 -28.08 -2.63 -12.59
N ALA A 432 -28.90 -1.59 -12.64
CA ALA A 432 -29.37 -0.89 -11.44
C ALA A 432 -30.11 -1.81 -10.46
N GLU A 433 -30.91 -2.76 -10.96
CA GLU A 433 -31.57 -3.76 -10.13
C GLU A 433 -30.55 -4.71 -9.48
N PHE A 434 -29.50 -5.11 -10.21
CA PHE A 434 -28.39 -5.87 -9.66
C PHE A 434 -27.74 -5.11 -8.50
N GLU A 435 -27.36 -3.84 -8.68
CA GLU A 435 -26.74 -3.01 -7.63
C GLU A 435 -27.68 -2.83 -6.43
N THR A 436 -28.96 -2.61 -6.69
CA THR A 436 -29.97 -2.48 -5.62
C THR A 436 -30.07 -3.77 -4.80
N LYS A 437 -30.13 -4.93 -5.46
CA LYS A 437 -30.12 -6.23 -4.78
C LYS A 437 -28.82 -6.45 -4.02
N MET A 438 -27.68 -6.08 -4.60
CA MET A 438 -26.37 -6.20 -3.96
C MET A 438 -26.27 -5.33 -2.71
N LEU A 439 -26.75 -4.09 -2.73
CA LEU A 439 -26.83 -3.26 -1.53
C LEU A 439 -27.67 -3.93 -0.43
N GLN A 440 -28.81 -4.54 -0.77
CA GLN A 440 -29.62 -5.26 0.22
C GLN A 440 -28.90 -6.51 0.77
N ARG A 441 -28.17 -7.24 -0.07
CA ARG A 441 -27.33 -8.37 0.33
C ARG A 441 -26.21 -7.90 1.26
N LEU A 442 -25.54 -6.80 0.92
CA LEU A 442 -24.50 -6.19 1.75
C LEU A 442 -25.04 -5.76 3.12
N ILE A 443 -26.20 -5.12 3.17
CA ILE A 443 -26.84 -4.74 4.44
C ILE A 443 -27.09 -5.98 5.33
N ARG A 444 -27.59 -7.07 4.75
CA ARG A 444 -27.76 -8.35 5.48
C ARG A 444 -26.42 -8.96 5.91
N ALA A 445 -25.40 -8.89 5.06
CA ALA A 445 -24.05 -9.33 5.40
C ALA A 445 -23.49 -8.52 6.58
N ASN A 446 -23.83 -7.23 6.65
CA ASN A 446 -23.41 -6.30 7.68
C ASN A 446 -24.37 -6.22 8.89
N HIS A 447 -25.05 -7.32 9.23
CA HIS A 447 -25.98 -7.41 10.36
C HIS A 447 -27.09 -6.36 10.35
N ASP A 448 -27.69 -6.16 9.18
CA ASP A 448 -28.78 -5.19 8.93
C ASP A 448 -28.38 -3.73 9.17
N LYS A 449 -27.08 -3.42 9.15
CA LYS A 449 -26.55 -2.06 9.26
C LYS A 449 -26.14 -1.54 7.89
N VAL A 450 -26.67 -0.37 7.55
CA VAL A 450 -26.29 0.36 6.33
C VAL A 450 -24.88 0.94 6.54
N PRO A 451 -23.91 0.65 5.64
CA PRO A 451 -22.61 1.31 5.66
C PRO A 451 -22.75 2.83 5.51
N LYS A 452 -21.79 3.60 6.05
CA LYS A 452 -21.77 5.06 5.87
C LYS A 452 -21.42 5.46 4.44
N ALA A 453 -20.71 4.59 3.72
CA ALA A 453 -20.31 4.79 2.35
C ALA A 453 -20.22 3.44 1.64
N VAL A 454 -21.06 3.28 0.61
CA VAL A 454 -20.96 2.19 -0.36
C VAL A 454 -20.35 2.79 -1.60
N ILE A 455 -19.11 2.38 -1.91
CA ILE A 455 -18.34 2.92 -3.02
C ILE A 455 -18.64 2.12 -4.28
N LEU A 456 -18.86 2.85 -5.37
CA LEU A 456 -18.93 2.32 -6.73
C LEU A 456 -17.97 3.10 -7.61
N TRP A 457 -17.36 2.45 -8.60
CA TRP A 457 -16.62 3.14 -9.63
C TRP A 457 -17.55 4.02 -10.48
N SER A 458 -17.01 5.12 -11.00
CA SER A 458 -17.70 5.90 -12.02
C SER A 458 -17.91 5.08 -13.30
N SER A 459 -19.13 4.99 -13.80
CA SER A 459 -19.49 4.13 -14.94
C SER A 459 -20.69 4.69 -15.71
N PRO A 460 -21.13 4.09 -16.82
CA PRO A 460 -22.38 4.49 -17.48
C PRO A 460 -23.59 4.49 -16.54
N LEU A 461 -23.60 3.63 -15.50
CA LEU A 461 -24.68 3.56 -14.52
C LEU A 461 -24.66 4.73 -13.52
N THR A 462 -23.49 5.29 -13.24
CA THR A 462 -23.33 6.45 -12.35
C THR A 462 -23.44 7.77 -13.10
N LYS A 463 -24.06 7.79 -14.29
CA LYS A 463 -24.37 8.99 -15.07
C LYS A 463 -25.87 9.27 -15.05
N ARG A 464 -26.25 10.52 -15.29
CA ARG A 464 -27.65 10.90 -15.49
C ARG A 464 -28.23 10.16 -16.72
N PRO A 465 -29.49 9.67 -16.66
CA PRO A 465 -30.44 9.81 -15.57
C PRO A 465 -30.30 8.74 -14.47
N TYR A 466 -29.59 7.65 -14.72
CA TYR A 466 -29.56 6.47 -13.87
C TYR A 466 -29.10 6.75 -12.44
N ILE A 467 -28.05 7.54 -12.27
CA ILE A 467 -27.55 7.86 -10.93
C ILE A 467 -28.62 8.50 -10.04
N MET A 468 -29.42 9.41 -10.61
CA MET A 468 -30.49 10.13 -9.92
C MET A 468 -31.73 9.27 -9.67
N MET A 469 -31.87 8.16 -10.39
CA MET A 469 -33.03 7.27 -10.29
C MET A 469 -32.81 6.16 -9.27
N TYR A 470 -31.58 5.63 -9.19
CA TYR A 470 -31.32 4.38 -8.47
C TYR A 470 -30.39 4.52 -7.26
N PHE A 471 -29.65 5.63 -7.13
CA PHE A 471 -28.65 5.78 -6.08
C PHE A 471 -28.99 6.93 -5.12
N ASP A 472 -28.79 6.67 -3.83
CA ASP A 472 -28.91 7.67 -2.77
C ASP A 472 -27.54 8.31 -2.47
N PRO A 473 -27.34 9.63 -2.70
CA PRO A 473 -26.07 10.32 -2.40
C PRO A 473 -25.68 10.33 -0.92
N LYS A 474 -26.61 10.00 -0.01
CA LYS A 474 -26.30 9.84 1.42
C LYS A 474 -25.55 8.55 1.73
N ILE A 475 -25.74 7.52 0.91
CA ILE A 475 -25.16 6.18 1.11
C ILE A 475 -24.05 5.93 0.10
N HIS A 476 -24.30 6.25 -1.17
CA HIS A 476 -23.38 5.96 -2.25
C HIS A 476 -22.29 7.03 -2.36
N VAL A 477 -21.07 6.56 -2.60
CA VAL A 477 -19.88 7.36 -2.89
C VAL A 477 -19.37 6.90 -4.23
N ILE A 478 -19.02 7.84 -5.12
CA ILE A 478 -18.52 7.47 -6.45
C ILE A 478 -17.01 7.66 -6.49
N GLN A 479 -16.28 6.59 -6.79
CA GLN A 479 -14.85 6.66 -7.08
C GLN A 479 -14.66 7.03 -8.55
N SER A 480 -14.34 8.31 -8.78
CA SER A 480 -14.21 8.87 -10.12
C SER A 480 -12.82 8.63 -10.69
N TRP A 481 -12.74 7.74 -11.68
CA TRP A 481 -11.48 7.34 -12.31
C TRP A 481 -11.27 7.95 -13.70
N GLY A 482 -12.30 8.59 -14.25
CA GLY A 482 -12.24 9.30 -15.53
C GLY A 482 -11.15 10.39 -15.56
N GLY A 483 -10.81 10.84 -16.77
CA GLY A 483 -9.82 11.92 -16.95
C GLY A 483 -10.25 13.20 -16.23
N SER A 484 -9.28 13.94 -15.68
CA SER A 484 -9.57 15.08 -14.81
C SER A 484 -10.37 16.23 -15.43
N ASN A 485 -10.33 16.35 -16.76
CA ASN A 485 -11.07 17.36 -17.53
C ASN A 485 -12.44 16.87 -18.03
N TRP A 486 -12.85 15.64 -17.70
CA TRP A 486 -14.14 15.09 -18.09
C TRP A 486 -15.25 15.67 -17.20
N PRO A 487 -16.49 15.82 -17.72
CA PRO A 487 -17.60 16.41 -16.96
C PRO A 487 -18.11 15.51 -15.82
N GLU A 488 -17.67 14.25 -15.77
CA GLU A 488 -18.15 13.24 -14.84
C GLU A 488 -18.02 13.65 -13.37
N THR A 489 -16.84 14.04 -12.90
CA THR A 489 -16.66 14.47 -11.51
C THR A 489 -17.49 15.73 -11.17
N PRO A 490 -17.46 16.82 -11.99
CA PRO A 490 -18.35 17.96 -11.78
C PRO A 490 -19.84 17.62 -11.74
N ASP A 491 -20.33 16.74 -12.62
CA ASP A 491 -21.73 16.33 -12.66
C ASP A 491 -22.14 15.59 -11.38
N LEU A 492 -21.29 14.67 -10.90
CA LEU A 492 -21.50 13.95 -9.64
C LEU A 492 -21.60 14.90 -8.44
N LEU A 493 -20.72 15.90 -8.39
CA LEU A 493 -20.70 16.93 -7.35
C LEU A 493 -21.93 17.84 -7.41
N GLU A 494 -22.40 18.18 -8.62
CA GLU A 494 -23.64 18.94 -8.82
C GLU A 494 -24.87 18.16 -8.35
N ASP A 495 -24.89 16.84 -8.56
CA ASP A 495 -25.92 15.92 -8.09
C ASP A 495 -25.85 15.62 -6.57
N GLY A 496 -24.85 16.17 -5.87
CA GLY A 496 -24.71 16.07 -4.42
C GLY A 496 -24.06 14.77 -3.93
N PHE A 497 -23.46 13.98 -4.83
CA PHE A 497 -22.74 12.77 -4.45
C PHE A 497 -21.38 13.10 -3.86
N ARG A 498 -20.99 12.31 -2.86
CA ARG A 498 -19.62 12.31 -2.35
C ARG A 498 -18.73 11.56 -3.33
N VAL A 499 -17.51 12.05 -3.52
CA VAL A 499 -16.56 11.48 -4.49
C VAL A 499 -15.21 11.14 -3.86
N ILE A 500 -14.62 10.04 -4.33
CA ILE A 500 -13.20 9.72 -4.16
C ILE A 500 -12.55 9.92 -5.53
N LEU A 501 -11.49 10.70 -5.61
CA LEU A 501 -10.84 11.03 -6.87
C LEU A 501 -9.72 10.05 -7.19
N SER A 502 -9.76 9.45 -8.37
CA SER A 502 -8.77 8.47 -8.86
C SER A 502 -8.42 8.73 -10.33
N HIS A 503 -8.38 10.00 -10.76
CA HIS A 503 -8.29 10.36 -12.18
C HIS A 503 -7.11 9.67 -12.91
N VAL A 504 -7.42 8.93 -13.98
CA VAL A 504 -6.48 8.11 -14.78
C VAL A 504 -5.32 8.91 -15.36
N ASP A 505 -5.50 10.20 -15.62
CA ASP A 505 -4.47 11.10 -16.17
C ASP A 505 -3.45 11.60 -15.15
N ALA A 506 -3.65 11.29 -13.85
CA ALA A 506 -2.75 11.72 -12.79
C ALA A 506 -2.35 10.61 -11.81
N TRP A 507 -3.29 9.77 -11.36
CA TRP A 507 -3.10 8.92 -10.18
C TRP A 507 -3.15 7.40 -10.45
N TYR A 508 -3.20 6.99 -11.71
CA TYR A 508 -2.94 5.61 -12.12
C TYR A 508 -1.43 5.38 -12.25
N LEU A 509 -0.87 4.55 -11.37
CA LEU A 509 0.57 4.32 -11.26
C LEU A 509 1.06 3.19 -12.18
N ASP A 510 0.15 2.45 -12.79
CA ASP A 510 0.38 1.39 -13.79
C ASP A 510 0.53 1.94 -15.23
N CYS A 511 0.20 3.21 -15.50
CA CYS A 511 0.34 3.81 -16.84
C CYS A 511 1.79 3.95 -17.32
N GLY A 512 1.97 4.00 -18.65
CA GLY A 512 3.24 4.36 -19.30
C GLY A 512 4.14 3.19 -19.70
N PHE A 513 3.63 1.95 -19.62
CA PHE A 513 4.34 0.75 -20.04
C PHE A 513 3.81 0.22 -21.38
N GLY A 514 4.52 -0.74 -21.97
CA GLY A 514 4.17 -1.29 -23.29
C GLY A 514 2.84 -2.05 -23.30
N LYS A 515 2.33 -2.39 -24.48
CA LYS A 515 1.11 -3.21 -24.59
C LYS A 515 1.33 -4.60 -24.01
N TRP A 516 0.35 -5.10 -23.26
CA TRP A 516 0.31 -6.50 -22.82
C TRP A 516 -0.64 -7.38 -23.66
N ARG A 517 -1.49 -6.76 -24.48
CA ARG A 517 -2.41 -7.42 -25.43
C ARG A 517 -1.92 -7.24 -26.87
N GLU A 518 -2.22 -8.22 -27.72
CA GLU A 518 -1.91 -8.17 -29.16
C GLU A 518 -2.69 -7.06 -29.88
N ILE A 519 -3.94 -6.83 -29.46
CA ILE A 519 -4.86 -5.83 -29.98
C ILE A 519 -5.32 -4.95 -28.81
N GLY A 520 -5.48 -3.65 -29.04
CA GLY A 520 -5.92 -2.67 -28.04
C GLY A 520 -4.81 -1.73 -27.55
N GLU A 521 -5.12 -0.99 -26.49
CA GLU A 521 -4.25 -0.01 -25.85
C GLU A 521 -3.43 -0.63 -24.72
N ALA A 522 -2.32 0.03 -24.33
CA ALA A 522 -1.67 -0.23 -23.04
C ALA A 522 -2.65 0.06 -21.89
N ALA A 523 -2.31 -0.31 -20.64
CA ALA A 523 -3.21 -0.10 -19.49
C ALA A 523 -3.77 1.34 -19.46
N CYS A 524 -2.88 2.32 -19.68
CA CYS A 524 -3.19 3.72 -19.97
C CYS A 524 -1.97 4.42 -20.57
N GLY A 525 -2.18 5.60 -21.20
CA GLY A 525 -1.21 6.31 -22.05
C GLY A 525 0.18 6.60 -21.44
N GLU A 526 0.49 7.86 -21.12
CA GLU A 526 1.83 8.24 -20.65
C GLU A 526 2.11 7.82 -19.19
N TYR A 527 3.38 7.67 -18.83
CA TYR A 527 3.79 7.42 -17.44
C TYR A 527 3.42 8.60 -16.54
N ARG A 528 2.75 8.34 -15.41
CA ARG A 528 2.45 9.37 -14.40
C ARG A 528 3.69 9.66 -13.58
N THR A 529 4.38 10.75 -13.90
CA THR A 529 5.54 11.21 -13.13
C THR A 529 5.13 11.63 -11.73
N TRP A 530 6.05 11.60 -10.76
CA TRP A 530 5.75 12.09 -9.41
C TRP A 530 5.35 13.57 -9.42
N GLN A 531 5.83 14.37 -10.38
CA GLN A 531 5.43 15.76 -10.56
C GLN A 531 3.97 15.87 -11.01
N THR A 532 3.56 15.06 -11.98
CA THR A 532 2.15 14.97 -12.41
C THR A 532 1.27 14.60 -11.21
N VAL A 533 1.65 13.55 -10.48
CA VAL A 533 0.94 13.08 -9.29
C VAL A 533 0.83 14.17 -8.21
N TYR A 534 1.95 14.85 -7.91
CA TYR A 534 2.03 15.88 -6.87
C TYR A 534 1.24 17.15 -7.22
N ASN A 535 1.30 17.57 -8.49
CA ASN A 535 0.68 18.82 -8.94
C ASN A 535 -0.82 18.69 -9.21
N HIS A 536 -1.35 17.47 -9.25
CA HIS A 536 -2.77 17.23 -9.47
C HIS A 536 -3.62 17.68 -8.26
N ARG A 537 -4.49 18.68 -8.48
CA ARG A 537 -5.33 19.31 -7.44
C ARG A 537 -6.72 19.71 -7.97
N PRO A 538 -7.48 18.78 -8.57
CA PRO A 538 -8.70 19.13 -9.31
C PRO A 538 -9.78 19.80 -8.43
N TRP A 539 -9.78 19.58 -7.12
CA TRP A 539 -10.71 20.25 -6.19
C TRP A 539 -10.54 21.76 -6.10
N LYS A 540 -9.41 22.32 -6.54
CA LYS A 540 -9.23 23.78 -6.60
C LYS A 540 -10.12 24.44 -7.65
N ASP A 541 -10.49 23.69 -8.67
CA ASP A 541 -11.33 24.17 -9.77
C ASP A 541 -12.83 23.94 -9.48
N TYR A 542 -13.16 23.19 -8.42
CA TYR A 542 -14.55 22.93 -8.04
C TYR A 542 -15.14 24.08 -7.21
N PRO A 543 -16.44 24.40 -7.41
CA PRO A 543 -17.18 25.35 -6.59
C PRO A 543 -16.97 25.11 -5.08
N PRO A 544 -16.76 26.16 -4.26
CA PRO A 544 -16.49 26.02 -2.83
C PRO A 544 -17.56 25.23 -2.06
N GLN A 545 -18.82 25.28 -2.51
CA GLN A 545 -19.93 24.54 -1.89
C GLN A 545 -19.85 23.03 -2.15
N GLN A 546 -19.16 22.60 -3.21
CA GLN A 546 -19.02 21.20 -3.61
C GLN A 546 -17.74 20.56 -3.05
N GLN A 547 -16.72 21.35 -2.69
CA GLN A 547 -15.46 20.81 -2.16
C GLN A 547 -15.62 19.88 -0.94
N PRO A 548 -16.56 20.10 0.01
CA PRO A 548 -16.80 19.16 1.11
C PRO A 548 -17.32 17.77 0.69
N LEU A 549 -17.82 17.62 -0.53
CA LEU A 549 -18.24 16.32 -1.08
C LEU A 549 -17.03 15.49 -1.57
N VAL A 550 -15.86 16.11 -1.76
CA VAL A 550 -14.62 15.39 -2.08
C VAL A 550 -14.05 14.80 -0.79
N LEU A 551 -14.21 13.49 -0.60
CA LEU A 551 -13.70 12.78 0.59
C LEU A 551 -12.17 12.73 0.63
N GLY A 552 -11.55 12.80 -0.55
CA GLY A 552 -10.12 12.73 -0.77
C GLY A 552 -9.84 12.08 -2.11
N GLY A 553 -8.85 11.21 -2.15
CA GLY A 553 -8.47 10.53 -3.37
C GLY A 553 -7.81 9.19 -3.14
N GLU A 554 -7.53 8.52 -4.25
CA GLU A 554 -6.85 7.24 -4.30
C GLU A 554 -5.87 7.20 -5.48
N ALA A 555 -4.66 6.72 -5.21
CA ALA A 555 -3.76 6.28 -6.27
C ALA A 555 -4.05 4.81 -6.57
N ALA A 556 -4.11 4.44 -7.84
CA ALA A 556 -4.36 3.07 -8.26
C ALA A 556 -3.10 2.42 -8.82
N ILE A 557 -2.81 1.18 -8.41
CA ILE A 557 -1.85 0.32 -9.11
C ILE A 557 -2.55 -0.96 -9.57
N TRP A 558 -3.09 -0.91 -10.79
CA TRP A 558 -3.56 -2.10 -11.49
C TRP A 558 -2.38 -3.03 -11.85
N SER A 559 -2.66 -4.32 -11.92
CA SER A 559 -1.61 -5.34 -11.90
C SER A 559 -1.49 -6.19 -13.18
N GLU A 560 -2.15 -5.85 -14.28
CA GLU A 560 -1.98 -6.51 -15.59
C GLU A 560 -0.50 -6.61 -15.99
N GLN A 561 0.30 -5.60 -15.62
CA GLN A 561 1.73 -5.55 -15.89
C GLN A 561 2.60 -5.34 -14.64
N THR A 562 2.03 -5.44 -13.44
CA THR A 562 2.76 -5.21 -12.18
C THR A 562 2.91 -6.53 -11.43
N GLY A 563 4.14 -7.04 -11.34
CA GLY A 563 4.45 -8.21 -10.50
C GLY A 563 5.16 -7.84 -9.19
N GLN A 564 5.40 -8.84 -8.33
CA GLN A 564 6.02 -8.67 -7.00
C GLN A 564 7.33 -7.85 -7.05
N SER A 565 8.21 -8.08 -8.04
CA SER A 565 9.48 -7.37 -8.12
C SER A 565 9.36 -5.89 -8.49
N SER A 566 8.25 -5.52 -9.15
CA SER A 566 8.00 -4.17 -9.64
C SER A 566 7.05 -3.36 -8.76
N LEU A 567 6.29 -3.99 -7.85
CA LEU A 567 5.27 -3.28 -7.05
C LEU A 567 5.86 -2.11 -6.26
N GLY A 568 6.87 -2.37 -5.43
CA GLY A 568 7.55 -1.33 -4.65
C GLY A 568 8.04 -0.16 -5.52
N PRO A 569 8.90 -0.38 -6.53
CA PRO A 569 9.37 0.69 -7.40
C PRO A 569 8.26 1.42 -8.17
N ARG A 570 7.19 0.74 -8.59
CA ARG A 570 6.05 1.42 -9.26
C ARG A 570 5.29 2.31 -8.29
N LEU A 571 5.12 1.90 -7.04
CA LEU A 571 4.45 2.70 -6.03
C LEU A 571 5.30 3.89 -5.57
N TRP A 572 6.53 3.64 -5.15
CA TRP A 572 7.32 4.60 -4.39
C TRP A 572 8.42 5.22 -5.26
N PRO A 573 8.58 6.56 -5.27
CA PRO A 573 7.97 7.54 -4.37
C PRO A 573 6.73 8.27 -4.91
N ARG A 574 6.10 7.80 -5.99
CA ARG A 574 4.92 8.45 -6.57
C ARG A 574 3.73 8.46 -5.61
N ALA A 575 3.49 7.36 -4.90
CA ALA A 575 2.50 7.30 -3.83
C ALA A 575 2.85 8.24 -2.65
N SER A 576 4.13 8.52 -2.39
CA SER A 576 4.54 9.56 -1.43
C SER A 576 4.15 10.96 -1.89
N ALA A 577 4.33 11.26 -3.18
CA ALA A 577 3.89 12.50 -3.83
C ALA A 577 2.37 12.71 -3.69
N PHE A 578 1.62 11.66 -3.98
CA PHE A 578 0.17 11.61 -3.80
C PHE A 578 -0.24 11.83 -2.33
N ALA A 579 0.42 11.16 -1.39
CA ALA A 579 0.10 11.24 0.03
C ALA A 579 0.27 12.65 0.60
N GLU A 580 1.36 13.34 0.25
CA GLU A 580 1.54 14.74 0.67
C GLU A 580 0.47 15.65 0.09
N ARG A 581 -0.06 15.35 -1.09
CA ARG A 581 -1.13 16.17 -1.64
C ARG A 581 -2.42 16.07 -0.81
N LEU A 582 -2.79 14.87 -0.39
CA LEU A 582 -4.00 14.67 0.42
C LEU A 582 -3.80 14.98 1.91
N TRP A 583 -2.57 14.93 2.40
CA TRP A 583 -2.24 15.38 3.74
C TRP A 583 -2.16 16.92 3.78
N SER A 584 -1.42 17.51 2.85
CA SER A 584 -0.96 18.90 2.84
C SER A 584 -1.56 19.70 1.68
N ASP A 585 -2.87 19.96 1.71
CA ASP A 585 -3.53 20.82 0.71
C ASP A 585 -3.36 22.32 1.00
N LEU A 586 -2.12 22.78 1.14
CA LEU A 586 -1.80 24.16 1.53
C LEU A 586 -2.37 25.18 0.53
N SER A 587 -2.92 26.29 1.03
CA SER A 587 -3.74 27.27 0.29
C SER A 587 -2.96 28.13 -0.72
N THR A 588 -1.63 28.10 -0.70
CA THR A 588 -0.80 28.92 -1.59
C THR A 588 -0.65 28.28 -2.97
N ASN A 589 -0.88 29.05 -4.04
CA ASN A 589 -0.64 28.66 -5.44
C ASN A 589 0.85 28.44 -5.79
N THR A 590 1.74 28.55 -4.81
CA THR A 590 3.20 28.46 -4.98
C THR A 590 3.76 27.04 -5.04
N TYR A 591 2.97 25.99 -4.83
CA TYR A 591 3.47 24.62 -5.00
C TYR A 591 3.50 24.23 -6.47
N SER A 592 4.49 24.75 -7.19
CA SER A 592 5.17 23.93 -8.19
C SER A 592 6.06 22.92 -7.46
N THR A 593 6.50 21.88 -8.14
CA THR A 593 7.60 21.02 -7.67
C THR A 593 8.88 21.85 -7.58
N ASP A 594 9.03 22.57 -6.47
CA ASP A 594 10.14 23.49 -6.20
C ASP A 594 11.33 22.80 -5.52
N GLU A 595 12.42 23.54 -5.29
CA GLU A 595 13.61 23.01 -4.65
C GLU A 595 13.35 22.40 -3.26
N ASN A 596 12.40 22.94 -2.51
CA ASN A 596 12.06 22.42 -1.20
C ASN A 596 11.38 21.04 -1.31
N VAL A 597 10.42 20.89 -2.23
CA VAL A 597 9.73 19.62 -2.47
C VAL A 597 10.72 18.54 -2.93
N TYR A 598 11.58 18.85 -3.91
CA TYR A 598 12.60 17.89 -4.37
C TYR A 598 13.55 17.47 -3.24
N THR A 599 13.99 18.42 -2.40
CA THR A 599 14.90 18.14 -1.29
C THR A 599 14.24 17.25 -0.23
N ARG A 600 12.99 17.55 0.17
CA ARG A 600 12.26 16.72 1.15
C ARG A 600 11.93 15.34 0.60
N LEU A 601 11.53 15.24 -0.66
CA LEU A 601 11.26 13.96 -1.31
C LEU A 601 12.53 13.09 -1.39
N ALA A 602 13.69 13.70 -1.69
CA ALA A 602 14.97 13.00 -1.67
C ALA A 602 15.29 12.42 -0.28
N VAL A 603 15.07 13.19 0.78
CA VAL A 603 15.23 12.72 2.17
C VAL A 603 14.26 11.59 2.47
N HIS A 604 12.99 11.73 2.07
CA HIS A 604 11.97 10.71 2.30
C HIS A 604 12.26 9.40 1.57
N VAL A 605 12.79 9.46 0.34
CA VAL A 605 13.24 8.27 -0.40
C VAL A 605 14.33 7.50 0.36
N GLU A 606 15.28 8.19 1.01
CA GLU A 606 16.28 7.54 1.86
C GLU A 606 15.64 6.89 3.10
N VAL A 607 14.59 7.51 3.68
CA VAL A 607 13.81 6.92 4.78
C VAL A 607 13.12 5.63 4.32
N LEU A 608 12.42 5.64 3.18
CA LEU A 608 11.76 4.46 2.63
C LEU A 608 12.78 3.33 2.39
N ASN A 609 13.90 3.64 1.72
CA ASN A 609 14.95 2.67 1.44
C ASN A 609 15.58 2.09 2.71
N SER A 610 15.77 2.91 3.77
CA SER A 610 16.29 2.42 5.04
C SER A 610 15.38 1.38 5.70
N ARG A 611 14.06 1.51 5.49
CA ARG A 611 13.03 0.58 5.97
C ARG A 611 12.84 -0.64 5.06
N GLY A 612 13.66 -0.80 4.02
CA GLY A 612 13.58 -1.92 3.08
C GLY A 612 12.52 -1.77 1.99
N ILE A 613 11.88 -0.60 1.89
CA ILE A 613 10.92 -0.30 0.84
C ILE A 613 11.70 0.06 -0.43
N LYS A 614 11.48 -0.71 -1.49
CA LYS A 614 12.14 -0.47 -2.79
C LYS A 614 11.47 0.70 -3.50
N THR A 615 12.26 1.71 -3.87
CA THR A 615 11.78 2.88 -4.62
C THR A 615 12.31 2.89 -6.04
N GLU A 616 11.58 3.49 -6.97
CA GLU A 616 12.11 3.89 -8.27
C GLU A 616 13.20 4.98 -8.11
N SER A 617 14.16 4.99 -9.04
CA SER A 617 15.15 6.06 -9.13
C SER A 617 14.58 7.23 -9.95
N MET A 618 14.19 8.31 -9.27
CA MET A 618 13.57 9.46 -9.93
C MET A 618 14.56 10.39 -10.66
N TRP A 619 15.80 10.47 -10.18
CA TRP A 619 16.85 11.34 -10.74
C TRP A 619 18.24 10.79 -10.38
N PRO A 620 19.32 11.27 -11.03
CA PRO A 620 20.67 10.85 -10.69
C PRO A 620 21.00 11.10 -9.22
N GLN A 621 21.65 10.14 -8.54
CA GLN A 621 22.07 10.28 -7.14
C GLN A 621 22.90 11.56 -6.88
N TRP A 622 23.62 12.04 -7.90
CA TRP A 622 24.33 13.31 -7.83
C TRP A 622 23.40 14.49 -7.49
N CYS A 623 22.17 14.52 -8.02
CA CYS A 623 21.19 15.57 -7.73
C CYS A 623 20.78 15.55 -6.25
N SER A 624 20.51 14.37 -5.67
CA SER A 624 20.26 14.24 -4.23
C SER A 624 21.45 14.75 -3.40
N GLN A 625 22.68 14.55 -3.88
CA GLN A 625 23.90 15.03 -3.22
C GLN A 625 24.23 16.50 -3.46
N ASN A 626 23.55 17.16 -4.39
CA ASN A 626 23.74 18.57 -4.72
C ASN A 626 22.36 19.25 -4.88
N PRO A 627 21.60 19.41 -3.78
CA PRO A 627 20.28 20.06 -3.80
C PRO A 627 20.31 21.38 -4.58
N GLY A 628 19.26 21.63 -5.37
CA GLY A 628 19.11 22.85 -6.18
C GLY A 628 19.96 22.94 -7.45
N LYS A 629 20.74 21.90 -7.81
CA LYS A 629 21.60 21.92 -9.02
C LYS A 629 20.98 21.27 -10.25
N CYS A 630 19.85 20.58 -10.11
CA CYS A 630 19.17 19.85 -11.18
C CYS A 630 17.74 20.35 -11.44
N LEU A 631 17.44 21.59 -11.02
CA LEU A 631 16.11 22.19 -11.05
C LEU A 631 16.06 23.38 -11.99
#